data_AF-A0A3N9XAB1-F1
#
_entry.id   AF-A0A3N9XAB1-F1
#
_cell.length_a   1.000
_cell.length_b   1.000
_cell.length_c   1.000
_cell.angle_alpha   90.00
_cell.angle_beta   90.00
_cell.angle_gamma   90.00
#
_symmetry.space_group_name_H-M   'P 1'
#
loop_
_entity.id
_entity.type
_entity.pdbx_description
1 polymer ?
#
loop_
_entity_poly.entity_id
_entity_poly.type
_entity_poly.pdbx_seq_one_letter_code
_entity_poly.pdbx_strand_id
1 'polypeptide(L)'
;MDVAVPDARVMSVHDSGEPDPAARLFAKWGLVVRAGRVADLRVAPGWADRARIGWGGTPSATVQVHACPPEDGSAQWVAFVGGTWVAQAACVPLIVTSNGQTDHVTLGIGTPCDNTQTP
;
A
#
# COMPACT_ATOMS: atom_id res chain seq x y z
N MET A 1 6.50 -9.77 -10.97
CA MET A 1 5.81 -8.66 -10.27
C MET A 1 6.09 -7.33 -10.98
N ASP A 2 5.04 -6.59 -11.31
CA ASP A 2 5.08 -5.26 -11.98
C ASP A 2 4.95 -4.09 -10.99
N VAL A 3 4.95 -4.38 -9.70
CA VAL A 3 4.77 -3.43 -8.60
C VAL A 3 5.81 -3.70 -7.51
N ALA A 4 6.52 -2.66 -7.07
CA ALA A 4 7.41 -2.73 -5.92
C ALA A 4 6.80 -1.91 -4.77
N VAL A 5 6.77 -2.52 -3.60
CA VAL A 5 6.38 -1.90 -2.32
C VAL A 5 7.56 -2.02 -1.34
N PRO A 6 7.58 -1.26 -0.23
CA PRO A 6 8.62 -1.40 0.79
C PRO A 6 8.70 -2.84 1.31
N ASP A 7 9.92 -3.39 1.39
CA ASP A 7 10.20 -4.79 1.66
C ASP A 7 10.53 -5.09 3.13
N ALA A 8 11.12 -4.16 3.88
CA ALA A 8 11.22 -4.23 5.34
C ALA A 8 11.75 -2.92 5.93
N ARG A 9 10.85 -2.04 6.36
CA ARG A 9 11.11 -1.05 7.42
C ARG A 9 9.81 -0.83 8.17
N VAL A 10 9.89 -0.74 9.49
CA VAL A 10 8.80 -0.17 10.27
C VAL A 10 8.62 1.27 9.79
N MET A 11 7.45 1.57 9.26
CA MET A 11 7.12 2.91 8.83
C MET A 11 6.70 3.73 10.05
N SER A 12 7.25 4.95 10.14
CA SER A 12 6.83 5.91 11.15
C SER A 12 5.37 6.30 10.94
N VAL A 13 4.65 6.45 12.05
CA VAL A 13 3.25 6.87 12.07
C VAL A 13 3.11 8.22 12.74
N HIS A 14 2.11 8.98 12.30
CA HIS A 14 1.65 10.22 12.93
C HIS A 14 0.12 10.21 13.03
N ASP A 15 -0.47 11.00 13.92
CA ASP A 15 -1.93 11.20 13.89
C ASP A 15 -2.34 11.78 12.53
N SER A 16 -3.38 11.21 11.93
CA SER A 16 -3.82 11.55 10.57
C SER A 16 -4.72 12.79 10.50
N GLY A 17 -5.41 13.10 11.61
CA GLY A 17 -6.48 14.10 11.64
C GLY A 17 -7.81 13.64 11.02
N GLU A 18 -7.92 12.39 10.56
CA GLU A 18 -9.14 11.84 9.99
C GLU A 18 -10.22 11.60 11.06
N PRO A 19 -11.52 11.82 10.74
CA PRO A 19 -12.61 11.53 11.66
C PRO A 19 -12.91 10.03 11.77
N ASP A 20 -12.52 9.21 10.78
CA ASP A 20 -12.68 7.75 10.82
C ASP A 20 -11.73 7.14 11.86
N PRO A 21 -12.23 6.46 12.92
CA PRO A 21 -11.38 5.81 13.91
C PRO A 21 -10.45 4.73 13.30
N ALA A 22 -10.86 4.09 12.21
CA ALA A 22 -10.03 3.13 11.47
C ALA A 22 -8.84 3.79 10.77
N ALA A 23 -8.85 5.12 10.66
CA ALA A 23 -7.84 5.91 9.99
C ALA A 23 -7.05 6.82 10.94
N ARG A 24 -7.05 6.57 12.26
CA ARG A 24 -6.44 7.44 13.27
C ARG A 24 -4.97 7.79 13.02
N LEU A 25 -4.14 6.80 12.73
CA LEU A 25 -2.70 6.97 12.48
C LEU A 25 -2.43 6.86 10.98
N PHE A 26 -1.45 7.61 10.47
CA PHE A 26 -1.02 7.58 9.08
C PHE A 26 0.48 7.34 8.97
N ALA A 27 0.86 6.41 8.09
CA ALA A 27 2.23 6.18 7.66
C ALA A 27 2.36 6.46 6.16
N LYS A 28 3.29 7.35 5.80
CA LYS A 28 3.58 7.72 4.43
C LYS A 28 4.58 6.74 3.80
N TRP A 29 4.28 6.26 2.61
CA TRP A 29 5.20 5.41 1.84
C TRP A 29 4.94 5.50 0.33
N GLY A 30 5.89 4.99 -0.45
CA GLY A 30 5.83 5.00 -1.90
C GLY A 30 5.75 3.60 -2.49
N LEU A 31 5.01 3.46 -3.57
CA LEU A 31 5.06 2.27 -4.43
C LEU A 31 5.61 2.66 -5.79
N VAL A 32 6.19 1.70 -6.50
CA VAL A 32 6.70 1.89 -7.85
C VAL A 32 6.04 0.90 -8.78
N VAL A 33 5.46 1.37 -9.88
CA VAL A 33 4.74 0.53 -10.85
C VAL A 33 5.42 0.63 -12.20
N ARG A 34 5.55 -0.49 -12.91
CA ARG A 34 6.01 -0.48 -14.29
C ARG A 34 5.04 0.35 -15.17
N ALA A 35 5.57 1.22 -16.00
CA ALA A 35 4.77 2.05 -16.90
C ALA A 35 3.87 1.21 -17.82
N GLY A 36 2.67 1.72 -18.11
CA GLY A 36 1.63 1.00 -18.85
C GLY A 36 0.94 -0.12 -18.06
N ARG A 37 1.04 -0.12 -16.72
CA ARG A 37 0.40 -1.09 -15.85
C ARG A 37 -0.55 -0.44 -14.84
N VAL A 38 -1.46 -1.25 -14.34
CA VAL A 38 -2.34 -0.92 -13.22
C VAL A 38 -1.95 -1.81 -12.04
N ALA A 39 -1.84 -1.20 -10.87
CA ALA A 39 -1.66 -1.90 -9.61
C ALA A 39 -2.98 -1.83 -8.82
N ASP A 40 -3.57 -2.98 -8.54
CA ASP A 40 -4.69 -3.13 -7.62
C ASP A 40 -4.13 -3.43 -6.23
N LEU A 41 -4.36 -2.54 -5.28
CA LEU A 41 -3.95 -2.69 -3.90
C LEU A 41 -5.17 -2.90 -3.02
N ARG A 42 -5.13 -3.90 -2.15
CA ARG A 42 -6.22 -4.23 -1.23
C ARG A 42 -5.71 -4.64 0.13
N VAL A 43 -6.22 -4.04 1.20
CA VAL A 43 -6.01 -4.59 2.55
C VAL A 43 -6.68 -5.96 2.65
N ALA A 44 -6.00 -6.93 3.26
CA ALA A 44 -6.51 -8.30 3.28
C ALA A 44 -7.90 -8.39 3.94
N PRO A 45 -8.72 -9.40 3.58
CA PRO A 45 -10.02 -9.62 4.24
C PRO A 45 -9.91 -9.60 5.77
N GLY A 46 -10.90 -9.00 6.44
CA GLY A 46 -10.90 -8.82 7.90
C GLY A 46 -10.09 -7.62 8.41
N TRP A 47 -9.45 -6.84 7.54
CA TRP A 47 -8.75 -5.59 7.91
C TRP A 47 -9.49 -4.31 7.51
N ALA A 48 -10.65 -4.43 6.86
CA ALA A 48 -11.44 -3.30 6.38
C ALA A 48 -12.03 -2.41 7.48
N ASP A 49 -11.92 -2.75 8.76
CA ASP A 49 -12.28 -1.84 9.88
C ASP A 49 -11.06 -1.35 10.66
N ARG A 50 -9.86 -1.76 10.25
CA ARG A 50 -8.59 -1.55 10.98
C ARG A 50 -7.55 -0.79 10.17
N ALA A 51 -7.66 -0.82 8.85
CA ALA A 51 -6.73 -0.18 7.95
C ALA A 51 -7.41 0.40 6.70
N ARG A 52 -6.81 1.45 6.16
CA ARG A 52 -7.11 2.07 4.86
C ARG A 52 -5.80 2.32 4.12
N ILE A 53 -5.86 2.47 2.80
CA ILE A 53 -4.75 2.84 1.93
C ILE A 53 -5.19 3.94 0.96
N GLY A 54 -4.24 4.68 0.40
CA GLY A 54 -4.52 5.83 -0.46
C GLY A 54 -3.29 6.43 -1.13
N TRP A 55 -3.44 6.81 -2.40
CA TRP A 55 -2.45 7.56 -3.22
C TRP A 55 -3.10 8.83 -3.81
N GLY A 56 -3.84 9.54 -2.94
CA GLY A 56 -4.74 10.62 -3.31
C GLY A 56 -6.20 10.23 -3.13
N GLY A 57 -7.08 11.22 -2.94
CA GLY A 57 -8.50 11.00 -2.67
C GLY A 57 -8.80 10.44 -1.27
N THR A 58 -10.03 9.96 -1.07
CA THR A 58 -10.50 9.40 0.22
C THR A 58 -9.86 8.04 0.50
N PRO A 59 -9.26 7.82 1.68
CA PRO A 59 -8.70 6.51 2.07
C PRO A 59 -9.74 5.38 1.97
N SER A 60 -9.31 4.22 1.49
CA SER A 60 -10.20 3.08 1.20
C SER A 60 -9.53 1.75 1.57
N ALA A 61 -10.30 0.67 1.66
CA ALA A 61 -9.77 -0.69 1.77
C ALA A 61 -9.10 -1.17 0.46
N THR A 62 -9.46 -0.56 -0.66
CA THR A 62 -8.96 -0.91 -2.01
C THR A 62 -8.65 0.36 -2.79
N VAL A 63 -7.53 0.36 -3.51
CA VAL A 63 -7.09 1.46 -4.40
C VAL A 63 -6.52 0.89 -5.69
N GLN A 64 -6.79 1.57 -6.81
CA GLN A 64 -6.12 1.33 -8.09
C GLN A 64 -5.12 2.44 -8.36
N VAL A 65 -3.90 2.07 -8.75
CA VAL A 65 -2.87 3.03 -9.19
C VAL A 65 -2.54 2.77 -10.64
N HIS A 66 -2.74 3.79 -11.48
CA HIS A 66 -2.55 3.73 -12.92
C HIS A 66 -1.21 4.36 -13.30
N ALA A 67 -0.26 3.55 -13.74
CA ALA A 67 1.00 4.03 -14.32
C ALA A 67 0.82 4.22 -15.82
N CYS A 68 0.47 5.43 -16.22
CA CYS A 68 0.36 5.78 -17.64
C CYS A 68 1.67 5.46 -18.39
N PRO A 69 1.60 4.91 -19.61
CA PRO A 69 2.79 4.70 -20.42
C PRO A 69 3.39 6.06 -20.85
N PRO A 70 4.73 6.19 -20.95
CA PRO A 70 5.34 7.39 -21.50
C PRO A 70 5.12 7.48 -23.01
N GLU A 71 5.10 8.70 -23.55
CA GLU A 71 4.87 8.98 -24.98
C GLU A 71 5.94 8.36 -25.89
N ASP A 72 7.16 8.21 -25.38
CA ASP A 72 8.30 7.63 -26.11
C ASP A 72 8.33 6.08 -26.07
N GLY A 73 7.38 5.46 -25.39
CA GLY A 73 7.28 4.00 -25.26
C GLY A 73 8.38 3.36 -24.41
N SER A 74 9.21 4.14 -23.71
CA SER A 74 10.27 3.60 -22.87
C SER A 74 9.71 2.84 -21.67
N ALA A 75 10.30 1.67 -21.37
CA ALA A 75 9.93 0.91 -20.20
C ALA A 75 10.49 1.59 -18.95
N GLN A 76 9.66 2.40 -18.29
CA GLN A 76 10.02 3.16 -17.09
C GLN A 76 9.29 2.62 -15.85
N TRP A 77 9.84 2.90 -14.69
CA TRP A 77 9.18 2.72 -13.41
C TRP A 77 8.64 4.07 -12.94
N VAL A 78 7.36 4.11 -12.56
CA VAL A 78 6.69 5.32 -12.09
C VAL A 78 6.48 5.23 -10.60
N ALA A 79 6.98 6.23 -9.86
CA ALA A 79 6.85 6.30 -8.41
C ALA A 79 5.57 7.04 -8.01
N PHE A 80 4.82 6.44 -7.09
CA PHE A 80 3.60 7.00 -6.52
C PHE A 80 3.75 7.13 -5.02
N VAL A 81 3.45 8.32 -4.49
CA VAL A 81 3.54 8.61 -3.06
C VAL A 81 2.15 8.60 -2.45
N GLY A 82 1.98 7.84 -1.38
CA GLY A 82 0.71 7.65 -0.71
C GLY A 82 0.93 7.17 0.71
N GLY A 83 0.05 6.31 1.21
CA GLY A 83 0.29 5.68 2.48
C GLY A 83 -0.82 4.79 2.98
N THR A 84 -0.70 4.44 4.26
CA THR A 84 -1.62 3.58 4.98
C THR A 84 -2.11 4.31 6.23
N TRP A 85 -3.42 4.24 6.47
CA TRP A 85 -4.01 4.66 7.72
C TRP A 85 -4.40 3.44 8.54
N VAL A 86 -4.25 3.51 9.86
CA VAL A 86 -4.60 2.44 10.79
C VAL A 86 -5.23 2.99 12.07
N ALA A 87 -6.10 2.21 12.70
CA ALA A 87 -6.67 2.57 14.01
C ALA A 87 -5.59 2.63 15.11
N GLN A 88 -4.60 1.74 15.01
CA GLN A 88 -3.49 1.55 15.93
C GLN A 88 -2.29 0.98 15.18
N ALA A 89 -1.08 1.15 15.70
CA ALA A 89 0.13 0.55 15.12
C ALA A 89 -0.07 -0.96 14.93
N ALA A 90 0.26 -1.46 13.73
CA ALA A 90 -0.03 -2.83 13.33
C ALA A 90 0.84 -3.31 12.16
N CYS A 91 0.97 -4.62 12.03
CA CYS A 91 1.45 -5.26 10.80
C CYS A 91 0.28 -5.46 9.83
N VAL A 92 0.20 -4.65 8.78
CA VAL A 92 -0.95 -4.62 7.87
C VAL A 92 -0.71 -5.56 6.68
N PRO A 93 -1.52 -6.61 6.49
CA PRO A 93 -1.45 -7.46 5.31
C PRO A 93 -2.11 -6.78 4.11
N LEU A 94 -1.38 -6.73 3.02
CA LEU A 94 -1.77 -6.11 1.76
C LEU A 94 -1.65 -7.14 0.64
N ILE A 95 -2.65 -7.17 -0.23
CA ILE A 95 -2.70 -7.96 -1.45
C ILE A 95 -2.46 -6.99 -2.60
N VAL A 96 -1.46 -7.29 -3.43
CA VAL A 96 -1.10 -6.48 -4.59
C VAL A 96 -1.29 -7.33 -5.83
N THR A 97 -2.17 -6.89 -6.73
CA THR A 97 -2.41 -7.55 -8.01
C THR A 97 -1.97 -6.64 -9.15
N SER A 98 -1.26 -7.19 -10.13
CA SER A 98 -0.96 -6.50 -11.37
C SER A 98 -0.74 -7.50 -12.50
N ASN A 99 -1.34 -7.26 -13.66
CA ASN A 99 -1.19 -8.11 -14.85
C ASN A 99 -1.49 -9.60 -14.57
N GLY A 100 -2.52 -9.87 -13.76
CA GLY A 100 -2.93 -11.24 -13.36
C GLY A 100 -2.00 -11.92 -12.34
N GLN A 101 -0.90 -11.30 -11.92
CA GLN A 101 -0.06 -11.77 -10.82
C GLN A 101 -0.53 -11.17 -9.50
N THR A 102 -0.51 -11.97 -8.43
CA THR A 102 -0.88 -11.55 -7.08
C THR A 102 0.26 -11.84 -6.13
N ASP A 103 0.68 -10.84 -5.37
CA ASP A 103 1.64 -10.96 -4.28
C ASP A 103 0.99 -10.54 -2.95
N HIS A 104 1.38 -11.23 -1.88
CA HIS A 104 0.98 -10.91 -0.52
C HIS A 104 2.16 -10.27 0.21
N VAL A 105 1.93 -9.08 0.76
CA VAL A 105 2.95 -8.30 1.45
C VAL A 105 2.46 -7.91 2.83
N THR A 106 3.38 -7.79 3.77
CA THR A 106 3.08 -7.33 5.12
C THR A 106 3.82 -6.03 5.38
N LEU A 107 3.09 -5.02 5.83
CA LEU A 107 3.59 -3.67 6.04
C LEU A 107 3.64 -3.37 7.54
N GLY A 108 4.84 -3.15 8.09
CA GLY A 108 5.00 -2.72 9.48
C GLY A 108 4.63 -1.24 9.64
N ILE A 109 3.44 -0.95 10.16
CA ILE A 109 2.93 0.42 10.36
C ILE A 109 3.04 0.79 11.84
N GLY A 110 4.07 1.57 12.19
CA GLY A 110 4.36 1.97 13.58
C GLY A 110 4.88 0.86 14.48
N THR A 111 4.86 -0.40 14.02
CA THR A 111 5.38 -1.59 14.71
C THR A 111 5.96 -2.57 13.69
N PRO A 112 6.98 -3.37 14.04
CA PRO A 112 7.46 -4.44 13.17
C PRO A 112 6.39 -5.50 12.92
N CYS A 113 6.51 -6.15 11.76
CA CYS A 113 5.83 -7.40 11.48
C CYS A 113 6.64 -8.55 12.06
N ASP A 114 6.00 -9.50 12.73
CA ASP A 114 6.63 -10.75 13.13
C ASP A 114 6.80 -11.62 11.88
N ASN A 115 7.98 -11.56 11.29
CA ASN A 115 8.34 -12.24 10.04
C ASN A 115 8.54 -13.76 10.20
N THR A 116 7.80 -14.40 11.12
CA THR A 116 7.76 -15.86 11.31
C THR A 116 6.82 -16.59 10.35
N GLN A 117 6.34 -15.93 9.28
CA GLN A 117 5.42 -16.56 8.33
C GLN A 117 5.93 -16.43 6.89
N THR A 118 6.64 -17.46 6.44
CA THR A 118 6.91 -17.75 5.02
C THR A 118 7.03 -19.27 4.86
N PRO A 119 6.18 -19.93 4.06
CA PRO A 119 6.60 -21.02 3.19
C PRO A 119 7.30 -20.44 1.95
#